data_AF-A0A850U616-F1
#
_entry.id   AF-A0A850U616-F1
#
_cell.length_a   1.000
_cell.length_b   1.000
_cell.length_c   1.000
_cell.angle_alpha   90.00
_cell.angle_beta   90.00
_cell.angle_gamma   90.00
#
_symmetry.space_group_name_H-M   'P 1'
#
loop_
_entity.id
_entity.type
_entity.pdbx_description
1 polymer ?
#
loop_
_entity_poly.entity_id
_entity_poly.type
_entity_poly.pdbx_seq_one_letter_code
_entity_poly.pdbx_strand_id
1 'polypeptide(L)'
;GFLEDGILVRDRGRIRRRYLRSTSFPWDVAAVLPTDLLYLRLGPGVPAVRANRCLRVPRLFEAFDRRETRTAHPNAFRVAKLMLYVFVTIHWHGCLYFALSSWLGLGADAWVCPNASRPGFARPLRQYLHSFYFSTLILATVGDTPEPQREEEFLFVTAGFLLAVLGFATITGSISSVISNRNAADAAFYPDPEPVRRYLRARGAGGWLARRPPASPGNTSGNRRTANIMSIGYSDLFCLSKEDLAEVLAEFPSARAMMEAKGRELLLRMGKLDVHAEAAAAAAAEEAECRTQALETALEGLQTRAARLLAQLESSAFKLALRVERLECRLRQRQSAGGSGPA
;
A
#
# COMPACT_ATOMS: atom_id res chain seq x y z
N GLY A 1 -10.80 -26.88 -7.04
CA GLY A 1 -11.23 -25.77 -7.91
C GLY A 1 -10.06 -24.85 -8.14
N PHE A 2 -10.13 -24.03 -9.17
CA PHE A 2 -9.18 -22.94 -9.40
C PHE A 2 -9.98 -21.63 -9.50
N LEU A 3 -9.31 -20.50 -9.27
CA LEU A 3 -9.90 -19.17 -9.41
C LEU A 3 -9.75 -18.70 -10.86
N GLU A 4 -10.84 -18.23 -11.45
CA GLU A 4 -10.90 -17.59 -12.76
C GLU A 4 -11.76 -16.35 -12.59
N ASP A 5 -11.19 -15.17 -12.85
CA ASP A 5 -11.83 -13.86 -12.61
C ASP A 5 -12.42 -13.66 -11.20
N GLY A 6 -11.73 -14.23 -10.19
CA GLY A 6 -12.16 -14.16 -8.79
C GLY A 6 -13.26 -15.16 -8.40
N ILE A 7 -13.79 -15.94 -9.34
CA ILE A 7 -14.82 -16.95 -9.09
C ILE A 7 -14.18 -18.33 -8.94
N LEU A 8 -14.57 -19.06 -7.90
CA LEU A 8 -14.10 -20.44 -7.68
C LEU A 8 -14.81 -21.40 -8.65
N VAL A 9 -14.12 -21.79 -9.72
CA VAL A 9 -14.61 -22.78 -10.67
C VAL A 9 -14.55 -24.18 -10.03
N ARG A 10 -15.72 -24.83 -9.91
CA ARG A 10 -15.89 -26.19 -9.37
C ARG A 10 -16.17 -27.27 -10.42
N ASP A 11 -16.32 -26.88 -11.69
CA ASP A 11 -16.54 -27.84 -12.78
C ASP A 11 -15.36 -28.81 -12.93
N ARG A 12 -15.66 -30.11 -12.76
CA ARG A 12 -14.68 -31.20 -12.82
C ARG A 12 -13.99 -31.28 -14.19
N GLY A 13 -14.69 -31.00 -15.29
CA GLY A 13 -14.14 -31.08 -16.64
C GLY A 13 -13.07 -30.03 -16.90
N ARG A 14 -13.34 -28.77 -16.52
CA ARG A 14 -12.39 -27.65 -16.58
C ARG A 14 -11.20 -27.85 -15.65
N ILE A 15 -11.43 -28.30 -14.42
CA ILE A 15 -10.36 -28.59 -13.45
C ILE A 15 -9.40 -29.63 -14.02
N ARG A 16 -9.91 -30.74 -14.57
CA ARG A 16 -9.10 -31.81 -15.16
C ARG A 16 -8.23 -31.30 -16.32
N ARG A 17 -8.84 -30.58 -17.28
CA ARG A 17 -8.11 -30.03 -18.44
C ARG A 17 -6.97 -29.10 -18.01
N ARG A 18 -7.24 -28.22 -17.05
CA ARG A 18 -6.22 -27.30 -16.52
C ARG A 18 -5.12 -28.04 -15.76
N TYR A 19 -5.49 -29.03 -14.94
CA TYR A 19 -4.52 -29.81 -14.18
C TYR A 19 -3.59 -30.63 -15.10
N LEU A 20 -4.14 -31.29 -16.14
CA LEU A 20 -3.34 -32.07 -17.10
C LEU A 20 -2.40 -31.21 -17.95
N ARG A 21 -2.77 -29.95 -18.22
CA ARG A 21 -1.89 -28.97 -18.87
C ARG A 21 -0.88 -28.33 -17.92
N SER A 22 -1.05 -28.49 -16.61
CA SER A 22 -0.16 -27.89 -15.61
C SER A 22 1.16 -28.65 -15.56
N THR A 23 2.24 -27.91 -15.34
CA THR A 23 3.57 -28.48 -15.09
C THR A 23 3.64 -29.31 -13.82
N SER A 24 2.66 -29.20 -12.91
CA SER A 24 2.57 -30.01 -11.68
C SER A 24 2.20 -31.47 -11.93
N PHE A 25 1.47 -31.77 -13.01
CA PHE A 25 0.98 -33.12 -13.31
C PHE A 25 2.08 -34.18 -13.44
N PRO A 26 3.16 -34.00 -14.23
CA PRO A 26 4.21 -35.01 -14.34
C PRO A 26 4.92 -35.30 -13.01
N TRP A 27 5.16 -34.28 -12.18
CA TRP A 27 5.74 -34.47 -10.84
C TRP A 27 4.85 -35.30 -9.93
N ASP A 28 3.53 -35.08 -10.01
CA ASP A 28 2.56 -35.85 -9.24
C ASP A 28 2.49 -37.32 -9.67
N VAL A 29 2.59 -37.59 -10.97
CA VAL A 29 2.64 -38.95 -11.52
C VAL A 29 3.93 -39.65 -11.07
N ALA A 30 5.08 -38.99 -11.21
CA ALA A 30 6.37 -39.52 -10.78
C ALA A 30 6.40 -39.84 -9.27
N ALA A 31 5.72 -39.03 -8.46
CA ALA A 31 5.62 -39.21 -7.02
C ALA A 31 4.67 -40.33 -6.55
N VAL A 32 3.87 -40.90 -7.46
CA VAL A 32 2.93 -42.00 -7.20
C VAL A 32 3.42 -43.32 -7.81
N LEU A 33 4.40 -43.26 -8.72
CA LEU A 33 4.97 -44.42 -9.37
C LEU A 33 5.45 -45.45 -8.31
N PRO A 34 5.03 -46.73 -8.39
CA PRO A 34 5.41 -47.75 -7.41
C PRO A 34 6.85 -48.21 -7.65
N THR A 35 7.82 -47.35 -7.36
CA THR A 35 9.25 -47.67 -7.44
C THR A 35 9.64 -48.76 -6.44
N ASP A 36 8.81 -49.04 -5.43
CA ASP A 36 8.97 -50.14 -4.49
C ASP A 36 9.06 -51.53 -5.18
N LEU A 37 8.50 -51.70 -6.38
CA LEU A 37 8.66 -52.93 -7.18
C LEU A 37 10.12 -53.18 -7.58
N LEU A 38 10.95 -52.14 -7.61
CA LEU A 38 12.37 -52.23 -7.96
C LEU A 38 13.20 -52.94 -6.87
N TYR A 39 12.66 -53.09 -5.65
CA TYR A 39 13.27 -53.93 -4.60
C TYR A 39 13.41 -55.40 -5.02
N LEU A 40 12.53 -55.89 -5.92
CA LEU A 40 12.60 -57.25 -6.44
C LEU A 40 13.86 -57.51 -7.29
N ARG A 41 14.50 -56.46 -7.82
CA ARG A 41 15.67 -56.57 -8.70
C ARG A 41 16.98 -56.12 -8.04
N LEU A 42 16.94 -55.10 -7.17
CA LEU A 42 18.13 -54.57 -6.48
C LEU A 42 18.33 -55.11 -5.05
N GLY A 43 17.36 -55.84 -4.52
CA GLY A 43 17.38 -56.33 -3.14
C GLY A 43 16.97 -55.27 -2.11
N PRO A 44 16.65 -55.68 -0.85
CA PRO A 44 16.13 -54.81 0.20
C PRO A 44 17.13 -53.79 0.77
N GLY A 45 18.40 -53.82 0.32
CA GLY A 45 19.49 -53.00 0.84
C GLY A 45 19.57 -51.57 0.29
N VAL A 46 18.66 -51.15 -0.61
CA VAL A 46 18.73 -49.84 -1.28
C VAL A 46 17.50 -48.97 -0.94
N PRO A 47 17.48 -48.26 0.21
CA PRO A 47 16.38 -47.36 0.58
C PRO A 47 16.15 -46.20 -0.40
N ALA A 48 17.15 -45.85 -1.21
CA ALA A 48 17.11 -44.76 -2.18
C ALA A 48 16.01 -44.92 -3.26
N VAL A 49 15.54 -46.16 -3.48
CA VAL A 49 14.44 -46.46 -4.42
C VAL A 49 13.14 -45.72 -4.06
N ARG A 50 12.97 -45.31 -2.79
CA ARG A 50 11.81 -44.57 -2.29
C ARG A 50 11.94 -43.05 -2.36
N ALA A 51 13.04 -42.53 -2.92
CA ALA A 51 13.28 -41.09 -3.04
C ALA A 51 12.25 -40.39 -3.96
N ASN A 52 11.56 -41.13 -4.83
CA ASN A 52 10.46 -40.63 -5.66
C ASN A 52 9.34 -39.96 -4.83
N ARG A 53 9.17 -40.33 -3.56
CA ARG A 53 8.17 -39.72 -2.68
C ARG A 53 8.51 -38.27 -2.30
N CYS A 54 9.78 -37.87 -2.35
CA CYS A 54 10.22 -36.50 -2.12
C CYS A 54 9.78 -35.54 -3.24
N LEU A 55 9.35 -36.05 -4.40
CA LEU A 55 8.81 -35.23 -5.49
C LEU A 55 7.49 -34.51 -5.13
N ARG A 56 6.87 -34.85 -3.99
CA ARG A 56 5.68 -34.16 -3.47
C ARG A 56 5.96 -32.85 -2.73
N VAL A 57 7.23 -32.48 -2.55
CA VAL A 57 7.65 -31.26 -1.83
C VAL A 57 6.93 -29.97 -2.32
N PRO A 58 6.66 -29.74 -3.62
CA PRO A 58 5.90 -28.56 -4.06
C PRO A 58 4.50 -28.42 -3.42
N ARG A 59 3.82 -29.54 -3.17
CA ARG A 59 2.50 -29.54 -2.51
C ARG A 59 2.59 -29.19 -1.02
N LEU A 60 3.72 -29.55 -0.38
CA LEU A 60 3.98 -29.18 1.01
C LEU A 60 4.13 -27.66 1.12
N PHE A 61 4.87 -27.04 0.20
CA PHE A 61 5.00 -25.58 0.15
C PHE A 61 3.66 -24.89 -0.05
N GLU A 62 2.84 -25.36 -1.00
CA GLU A 62 1.48 -24.83 -1.20
C GLU A 62 0.61 -24.95 0.08
N ALA A 63 0.73 -26.06 0.80
CA ALA A 63 0.02 -26.26 2.06
C ALA A 63 0.50 -25.31 3.16
N PHE A 64 1.81 -25.04 3.24
CA PHE A 64 2.36 -24.07 4.18
C PHE A 64 1.93 -22.65 3.88
N ASP A 65 1.90 -22.23 2.61
CA ASP A 65 1.46 -20.88 2.23
C ASP A 65 -0.03 -20.66 2.56
N ARG A 66 -0.87 -21.67 2.29
CA ARG A 66 -2.28 -21.66 2.68
C ARG A 66 -2.47 -21.66 4.20
N ARG A 67 -1.57 -22.28 4.96
CA ARG A 67 -1.64 -22.29 6.43
C ARG A 67 -1.16 -20.96 7.03
N GLU A 68 -0.17 -20.32 6.41
CA GLU A 68 0.34 -19.00 6.84
C GLU A 68 -0.76 -17.93 6.79
N THR A 69 -1.60 -17.95 5.76
CA THR A 69 -2.73 -17.01 5.63
C THR A 69 -3.90 -17.28 6.57
N ARG A 70 -4.00 -18.48 7.15
CA ARG A 70 -5.11 -18.91 8.01
C ARG A 70 -4.79 -18.89 9.50
N THR A 71 -3.52 -18.74 9.87
CA THR A 71 -3.14 -18.69 11.28
C THR A 71 -3.45 -17.32 11.88
N ALA A 72 -3.85 -17.30 13.15
CA ALA A 72 -4.00 -16.05 13.90
C ALA A 72 -2.66 -15.34 14.13
N HIS A 73 -1.54 -16.07 14.05
CA HIS A 73 -0.20 -15.56 14.32
C HIS A 73 0.74 -15.81 13.12
N PRO A 74 0.62 -15.04 12.03
CA PRO A 74 1.36 -15.28 10.79
C PRO A 74 2.89 -15.20 10.99
N ASN A 75 3.35 -14.25 11.80
CA ASN A 75 4.79 -14.07 12.06
C ASN A 75 5.39 -15.25 12.85
N ALA A 76 4.67 -15.79 13.84
CA ALA A 76 5.13 -16.95 14.60
C ALA A 76 5.19 -18.21 13.70
N PHE A 77 4.20 -18.39 12.83
CA PHE A 77 4.20 -19.47 11.85
C PHE A 77 5.35 -19.32 10.85
N ARG A 78 5.67 -18.10 10.41
CA ARG A 78 6.80 -17.82 9.53
C ARG A 78 8.14 -18.20 10.15
N VAL A 79 8.36 -17.85 11.42
CA VAL A 79 9.57 -18.26 12.17
C VAL A 79 9.61 -19.78 12.35
N ALA A 80 8.50 -20.42 12.72
CA ALA A 80 8.43 -21.87 12.86
C ALA A 80 8.72 -22.62 11.55
N LYS A 81 8.18 -22.13 10.42
CA LYS A 81 8.45 -22.65 9.07
C LYS A 81 9.94 -22.55 8.73
N LEU A 82 10.56 -21.43 9.07
CA LEU A 82 11.99 -21.20 8.85
C LEU A 82 12.87 -22.14 9.69
N MET A 83 12.54 -22.32 10.97
CA MET A 83 13.25 -23.26 11.85
C MET A 83 13.13 -24.70 11.34
N LEU A 84 11.96 -25.08 10.82
CA LEU A 84 11.75 -26.39 10.18
C LEU A 84 12.66 -26.56 8.95
N TYR A 85 12.78 -25.54 8.09
CA TYR A 85 13.67 -25.61 6.92
C TYR A 85 15.13 -25.78 7.32
N VAL A 86 15.60 -25.05 8.34
CA VAL A 86 16.96 -25.21 8.88
C VAL A 86 17.19 -26.64 9.37
N PHE A 87 16.27 -27.17 10.18
CA PHE A 87 16.37 -28.53 10.70
C PHE A 87 16.43 -29.60 9.59
N VAL A 88 15.57 -29.49 8.57
CA VAL A 88 15.54 -30.42 7.44
C VAL A 88 16.84 -30.36 6.63
N THR A 89 17.39 -29.16 6.41
CA THR A 89 18.68 -29.00 5.72
C THR A 89 19.82 -29.64 6.50
N ILE A 90 19.90 -29.44 7.82
CA ILE A 90 20.92 -30.10 8.68
C ILE A 90 20.76 -31.61 8.63
N HIS A 91 19.52 -32.12 8.70
CA HIS A 91 19.23 -33.55 8.61
C HIS A 91 19.70 -34.15 7.28
N TRP A 92 19.36 -33.51 6.14
CA TRP A 92 19.77 -33.98 4.82
C TRP A 92 21.27 -33.93 4.63
N HIS A 93 21.91 -32.85 5.06
CA HIS A 93 23.37 -32.71 5.03
C HIS A 93 24.04 -33.81 5.87
N GLY A 94 23.51 -34.12 7.07
CA GLY A 94 24.01 -35.20 7.92
C GLY A 94 23.86 -36.58 7.31
N CYS A 95 22.72 -36.85 6.67
CA CYS A 95 22.51 -38.09 5.94
C CYS A 95 23.45 -38.22 4.73
N LEU A 96 23.70 -37.12 4.00
CA LEU A 96 24.66 -37.09 2.89
C LEU A 96 26.10 -37.32 3.39
N TYR A 97 26.49 -36.71 4.51
CA TYR A 97 27.78 -36.96 5.14
C TYR A 97 27.97 -38.42 5.53
N PHE A 98 26.96 -39.05 6.13
CA PHE A 98 27.01 -40.47 6.46
C PHE A 98 27.07 -41.36 5.21
N ALA A 99 26.28 -41.05 4.18
CA ALA A 99 26.30 -41.77 2.91
C ALA A 99 27.67 -41.68 2.22
N LEU A 100 28.26 -40.48 2.18
CA LEU A 100 29.61 -40.25 1.68
C LEU A 100 30.64 -41.03 2.51
N SER A 101 30.57 -40.95 3.84
CA SER A 101 31.42 -41.72 4.75
C SER A 101 31.33 -43.23 4.52
N SER A 102 30.13 -43.75 4.24
CA SER A 102 29.94 -45.17 3.94
C SER A 102 30.51 -45.58 2.58
N TRP A 103 30.59 -44.66 1.63
CA TRP A 103 31.16 -44.88 0.30
C TRP A 103 32.70 -44.81 0.31
N LEU A 104 33.29 -43.87 1.05
CA LEU A 104 34.75 -43.78 1.21
C LEU A 104 35.31 -44.90 2.10
N GLY A 105 34.50 -45.45 3.02
CA GLY A 105 34.88 -46.49 3.95
C GLY A 105 34.90 -45.98 5.40
N LEU A 106 34.05 -46.57 6.26
CA LEU A 106 33.90 -46.12 7.65
C LEU A 106 35.21 -46.25 8.43
N GLY A 107 35.62 -45.16 9.08
CA GLY A 107 36.84 -45.09 9.89
C GLY A 107 38.15 -45.16 9.10
N ALA A 108 38.13 -44.88 7.79
CA ALA A 108 39.35 -44.78 6.98
C ALA A 108 40.27 -43.65 7.47
N ASP A 109 39.69 -42.47 7.70
CA ASP A 109 40.41 -41.26 8.11
C ASP A 109 39.74 -40.58 9.31
N ALA A 110 40.40 -39.55 9.87
CA ALA A 110 39.88 -38.80 11.03
C ALA A 110 38.59 -38.00 10.73
N TRP A 111 38.35 -37.66 9.46
CA TRP A 111 37.18 -36.92 9.00
C TRP A 111 35.94 -37.79 8.84
N VAL A 112 36.13 -39.03 8.38
CA VAL A 112 35.06 -39.98 8.07
C VAL A 112 34.41 -40.49 9.35
N CYS A 113 33.11 -40.81 9.26
CA CYS A 113 32.37 -41.37 10.40
C CYS A 113 33.08 -42.62 10.97
N PRO A 114 33.29 -42.71 12.30
CA PRO A 114 33.98 -43.84 12.91
C PRO A 114 33.28 -45.17 12.65
N ASN A 115 34.07 -46.22 12.45
CA ASN A 115 33.55 -47.55 12.21
C ASN A 115 32.90 -48.18 13.46
N ALA A 116 32.06 -49.18 13.26
CA ALA A 116 31.38 -49.94 14.30
C ALA A 116 32.33 -50.70 15.26
N SER A 117 33.63 -50.76 14.93
CA SER A 117 34.69 -51.30 15.78
C SER A 117 34.95 -50.48 17.04
N ARG A 118 34.59 -49.18 17.07
CA ARG A 118 34.67 -48.39 18.31
C ARG A 118 33.54 -48.78 19.27
N PRO A 119 33.83 -49.01 20.57
CA PRO A 119 32.82 -49.43 21.53
C PRO A 119 31.68 -48.40 21.60
N GLY A 120 30.45 -48.88 21.40
CA GLY A 120 29.23 -48.06 21.41
C GLY A 120 28.83 -47.41 20.07
N PHE A 121 29.71 -47.36 19.06
CA PHE A 121 29.43 -46.78 17.73
C PHE A 121 28.69 -47.72 16.76
N ALA A 122 28.46 -48.98 17.15
CA ALA A 122 27.60 -49.90 16.41
C ALA A 122 26.10 -49.50 16.44
N ARG A 123 25.68 -48.63 17.38
CA ARG A 123 24.28 -48.20 17.48
C ARG A 123 23.94 -47.19 16.37
N PRO A 124 22.87 -47.40 15.58
CA PRO A 124 22.52 -46.51 14.47
C PRO A 124 22.16 -45.09 14.95
N LEU A 125 21.56 -44.97 16.14
CA LEU A 125 21.28 -43.66 16.75
C LEU A 125 22.56 -42.86 17.01
N ARG A 126 23.64 -43.52 17.48
CA ARG A 126 24.91 -42.83 17.76
C ARG A 126 25.57 -42.35 16.46
N GLN A 127 25.53 -43.17 15.42
CA GLN A 127 26.03 -42.81 14.08
C GLN A 127 25.27 -41.59 13.54
N TYR A 128 23.93 -41.63 13.61
CA TYR A 128 23.09 -40.50 13.19
C TYR A 128 23.38 -39.22 13.99
N LEU A 129 23.45 -39.30 15.32
CA LEU A 129 23.71 -38.14 16.17
C LEU A 129 25.10 -37.54 15.90
N HIS A 130 26.10 -38.37 15.65
CA HIS A 130 27.43 -37.91 15.25
C HIS A 130 27.40 -37.17 13.91
N SER A 131 26.76 -37.74 12.90
CA SER A 131 26.62 -37.12 11.57
C SER A 131 25.80 -35.82 11.61
N PHE A 132 24.77 -35.77 12.46
CA PHE A 132 23.95 -34.59 12.68
C PHE A 132 24.75 -33.49 13.39
N TYR A 133 25.52 -33.84 14.43
CA TYR A 133 26.42 -32.92 15.13
C TYR A 133 27.46 -32.32 14.17
N PHE A 134 28.15 -33.17 13.40
CA PHE A 134 29.12 -32.75 12.39
C PHE A 134 28.51 -31.76 11.38
N SER A 135 27.32 -32.07 10.86
CA SER A 135 26.63 -31.20 9.90
C SER A 135 26.15 -29.89 10.53
N THR A 136 25.79 -29.91 11.82
CA THR A 136 25.41 -28.69 12.55
C THR A 136 26.61 -27.77 12.68
N LEU A 137 27.82 -28.27 12.96
CA LEU A 137 29.03 -27.46 13.06
C LEU A 137 29.41 -26.78 11.74
N ILE A 138 29.29 -27.51 10.62
CA ILE A 138 29.53 -26.95 9.27
C ILE A 138 28.45 -25.92 8.92
N LEU A 139 27.17 -26.27 9.06
CA LEU A 139 26.07 -25.41 8.63
C LEU A 139 25.85 -24.20 9.56
N ALA A 140 26.29 -24.28 10.83
CA ALA A 140 26.33 -23.15 11.74
C ALA A 140 27.62 -22.32 11.63
N THR A 141 28.52 -22.65 10.69
CA THR A 141 29.80 -21.97 10.44
C THR A 141 30.76 -21.93 11.64
N VAL A 142 30.62 -22.86 12.60
CA VAL A 142 31.54 -22.99 13.74
C VAL A 142 32.88 -23.60 13.30
N GLY A 143 32.82 -24.60 12.41
CA GLY A 143 34.01 -25.15 11.75
C GLY A 143 34.96 -25.99 12.62
N ASP A 144 34.56 -26.37 13.84
CA ASP A 144 35.37 -27.25 14.73
C ASP A 144 35.27 -28.73 14.29
N THR A 145 35.72 -29.00 13.07
CA THR A 145 35.69 -30.32 12.44
C THR A 145 37.09 -30.73 12.01
N PRO A 146 37.43 -32.04 12.08
CA PRO A 146 38.72 -32.55 11.60
C PRO A 146 39.01 -32.11 10.16
N GLU A 147 40.28 -31.92 9.83
CA GLU A 147 40.69 -31.48 8.49
C GLU A 147 40.43 -32.58 7.44
N PRO A 148 39.74 -32.26 6.33
CA PRO A 148 39.56 -33.20 5.22
C PRO A 148 40.92 -33.54 4.59
N GLN A 149 41.10 -34.80 4.19
CA GLN A 149 42.32 -35.31 3.58
C GLN A 149 42.13 -35.56 2.09
N ARG A 150 40.91 -35.95 1.69
CA ARG A 150 40.60 -36.34 0.31
C ARG A 150 39.84 -35.27 -0.45
N GLU A 151 39.99 -35.24 -1.77
CA GLU A 151 39.34 -34.24 -2.64
C GLU A 151 37.81 -34.25 -2.50
N GLU A 152 37.20 -35.43 -2.31
CA GLU A 152 35.74 -35.54 -2.15
C GLU A 152 35.27 -34.89 -0.84
N GLU A 153 36.08 -34.97 0.21
CA GLU A 153 35.80 -34.38 1.53
C GLU A 153 35.92 -32.85 1.47
N PHE A 154 36.96 -32.33 0.78
CA PHE A 154 37.13 -30.89 0.55
C PHE A 154 35.94 -30.29 -0.20
N LEU A 155 35.48 -30.95 -1.27
CA LEU A 155 34.33 -30.50 -2.04
C LEU A 155 33.05 -30.51 -1.21
N PHE A 156 32.83 -31.56 -0.41
CA PHE A 156 31.65 -31.67 0.45
C PHE A 156 31.61 -30.58 1.52
N VAL A 157 32.73 -30.36 2.22
CA VAL A 157 32.86 -29.31 3.25
C VAL A 157 32.68 -27.92 2.64
N THR A 158 33.32 -27.65 1.50
CA THR A 158 33.21 -26.35 0.80
C THR A 158 31.77 -26.09 0.34
N ALA A 159 31.10 -27.07 -0.26
CA ALA A 159 29.70 -26.96 -0.66
C ALA A 159 28.78 -26.73 0.56
N GLY A 160 29.05 -27.42 1.68
CA GLY A 160 28.34 -27.23 2.94
C GLY A 160 28.48 -25.81 3.50
N PHE A 161 29.70 -25.24 3.49
CA PHE A 161 29.92 -23.85 3.91
C PHE A 161 29.25 -22.83 2.99
N LEU A 162 29.28 -23.03 1.67
CA LEU A 162 28.57 -22.15 0.73
C LEU A 162 27.05 -22.19 0.98
N LEU A 163 26.49 -23.38 1.18
CA LEU A 163 25.09 -23.56 1.56
C LEU A 163 24.77 -22.88 2.90
N ALA A 164 25.68 -22.97 3.87
CA ALA A 164 25.55 -22.34 5.19
C ALA A 164 25.48 -20.82 5.10
N VAL A 165 26.45 -20.20 4.43
CA VAL A 165 26.57 -18.73 4.34
C VAL A 165 25.39 -18.14 3.56
N LEU A 166 25.02 -18.73 2.42
CA LEU A 166 23.86 -18.30 1.64
C LEU A 166 22.55 -18.52 2.40
N GLY A 167 22.40 -19.68 3.04
CA GLY A 167 21.25 -20.02 3.85
C GLY A 167 21.08 -19.06 5.03
N PHE A 168 22.12 -18.83 5.82
CA PHE A 168 22.08 -17.96 6.99
C PHE A 168 21.81 -16.50 6.63
N ALA A 169 22.38 -16.00 5.52
CA ALA A 169 22.11 -14.65 5.02
C ALA A 169 20.62 -14.46 4.66
N THR A 170 20.02 -15.42 3.94
CA THR A 170 18.59 -15.35 3.58
C THR A 170 17.67 -15.47 4.81
N ILE A 171 17.98 -16.36 5.74
CA ILE A 171 17.25 -16.54 7.00
C ILE A 171 17.28 -15.24 7.81
N THR A 172 18.45 -14.68 8.07
CA THR A 172 18.61 -13.46 8.87
C THR A 172 17.93 -12.27 8.21
N GLY A 173 18.04 -12.13 6.88
CA GLY A 173 17.34 -11.08 6.13
C GLY A 173 15.81 -11.19 6.25
N SER A 174 15.28 -12.41 6.15
CA SER A 174 13.83 -12.64 6.28
C SER A 174 13.30 -12.33 7.67
N ILE A 175 14.01 -12.74 8.74
CA ILE A 175 13.63 -12.45 10.13
C ILE A 175 13.70 -10.94 10.39
N SER A 176 14.77 -10.28 9.93
CA SER A 176 14.95 -8.83 10.07
C SER A 176 13.78 -8.07 9.44
N SER A 177 13.37 -8.43 8.23
CA SER A 177 12.22 -7.80 7.55
C SER A 177 10.89 -7.96 8.31
N VAL A 178 10.68 -9.09 8.99
CA VAL A 178 9.47 -9.32 9.80
C VAL A 178 9.47 -8.44 11.03
N ILE A 179 10.63 -8.28 11.69
CA ILE A 179 10.78 -7.43 12.87
C ILE A 179 10.61 -5.96 12.48
N SER A 180 11.27 -5.51 11.41
CA SER A 180 11.18 -4.12 10.96
C SER A 180 9.75 -3.76 10.54
N ASN A 181 9.04 -4.66 9.87
CA ASN A 181 7.65 -4.42 9.46
C ASN A 181 6.69 -4.33 10.65
N ARG A 182 6.93 -5.13 11.71
CA ARG A 182 6.15 -5.03 12.95
C ARG A 182 6.39 -3.70 13.66
N ASN A 183 7.66 -3.32 13.78
CA ASN A 183 8.04 -2.07 14.42
C ASN A 183 7.53 -0.84 13.65
N ALA A 184 7.44 -0.92 12.32
CA ALA A 184 6.90 0.16 11.49
C ALA A 184 5.40 0.42 11.74
N ALA A 185 4.59 -0.63 11.93
CA ALA A 185 3.18 -0.49 12.25
C ALA A 185 2.97 0.15 13.63
N ASP A 186 3.73 -0.29 14.63
CA ASP A 186 3.68 0.28 15.98
C ASP A 186 4.15 1.74 15.98
N ALA A 187 5.20 2.07 15.21
CA ALA A 187 5.71 3.43 15.06
C ALA A 187 4.73 4.37 14.32
N ALA A 188 3.86 3.84 13.45
CA ALA A 188 2.81 4.63 12.80
C ALA A 188 1.70 5.03 13.78
N PHE A 189 1.39 4.17 14.75
CA PHE A 189 0.34 4.43 15.75
C PHE A 189 0.84 5.28 16.93
N TYR A 190 2.09 5.05 17.35
CA TYR A 190 2.76 5.84 18.38
C TYR A 190 4.02 6.50 17.79
N PRO A 191 3.89 7.67 17.14
CA PRO A 191 5.04 8.41 16.67
C PRO A 191 5.99 8.69 17.82
N ASP A 192 7.29 8.59 17.56
CA ASP A 192 8.31 8.87 18.56
C ASP A 192 8.08 10.28 19.17
N PRO A 193 7.85 10.40 20.50
CA PRO A 193 7.67 11.69 21.14
C PRO A 193 8.97 12.48 21.29
N GLU A 194 10.14 11.89 21.00
CA GLU A 194 11.43 12.56 21.17
C GLU A 194 11.58 13.89 20.41
N PRO A 195 11.19 14.02 19.12
CA PRO A 195 11.31 15.29 18.40
C PRO A 195 10.49 16.40 19.07
N VAL A 196 9.27 16.08 19.52
CA VAL A 196 8.41 17.02 20.25
C VAL A 196 9.03 17.38 21.59
N ARG A 197 9.50 16.39 22.36
CA ARG A 197 10.18 16.61 23.65
C ARG A 197 11.46 17.44 23.48
N ARG A 198 12.21 17.25 22.40
CA ARG A 198 13.42 18.02 22.08
C ARG A 198 13.07 19.46 21.73
N TYR A 199 12.05 19.68 20.91
CA TYR A 199 11.54 21.00 20.58
C TYR A 199 11.04 21.76 21.83
N LEU A 200 10.27 21.11 22.69
CA LEU A 200 9.75 21.72 23.92
C LEU A 200 10.86 22.06 24.91
N ARG A 201 11.87 21.20 25.05
CA ARG A 201 13.07 21.49 25.86
C ARG A 201 13.85 22.68 25.31
N ALA A 202 14.06 22.74 23.98
CA ALA A 202 14.76 23.85 23.34
C ALA A 202 14.07 25.20 23.56
N ARG A 203 12.74 25.21 23.69
CA ARG A 203 11.96 26.43 23.97
C ARG A 203 11.73 26.72 25.46
N GLY A 204 12.32 25.93 26.37
CA GLY A 204 12.10 26.07 27.82
C GLY A 204 10.65 25.82 28.27
N ALA A 205 9.81 25.23 27.40
CA ALA A 205 8.37 25.12 27.60
C ALA A 205 7.95 23.92 28.46
N GLY A 206 8.91 23.09 28.89
CA GLY A 206 8.64 21.85 29.63
C GLY A 206 7.87 22.05 30.95
N GLY A 207 8.04 23.20 31.62
CA GLY A 207 7.35 23.52 32.87
C GLY A 207 6.03 24.30 32.72
N TRP A 208 5.88 25.07 31.64
CA TRP A 208 4.73 25.98 31.46
C TRP A 208 3.46 25.25 30.97
N LEU A 209 3.62 24.21 30.15
CA LEU A 209 2.51 23.39 29.64
C LEU A 209 1.75 22.63 30.73
N ALA A 210 2.43 22.21 31.80
CA ALA A 210 1.81 21.54 32.95
C ALA A 210 0.88 22.46 33.76
N ARG A 211 0.97 23.78 33.58
CA ARG A 211 0.23 24.78 34.34
C ARG A 211 -0.74 25.60 33.49
N ARG A 212 -1.09 25.12 32.29
CA ARG A 212 -1.91 25.90 31.36
C ARG A 212 -3.33 26.08 31.94
N PRO A 213 -3.76 27.32 32.24
CA PRO A 213 -5.12 27.57 32.70
C PRO A 213 -6.13 27.33 31.56
N PRO A 214 -7.39 27.00 31.88
CA PRO A 214 -8.45 26.86 30.89
C PRO A 214 -8.63 28.19 30.13
N ALA A 215 -8.88 28.09 28.82
CA ALA A 215 -9.04 29.26 27.96
C ALA A 215 -10.18 30.16 28.45
N SER A 216 -9.93 31.47 28.49
CA SER A 216 -10.88 32.51 28.90
C SER A 216 -12.12 32.54 27.98
N PRO A 217 -13.34 32.78 28.53
CA PRO A 217 -14.57 32.79 27.74
C PRO A 217 -14.56 33.83 26.62
N GLY A 218 -15.05 33.42 25.44
CA GLY A 218 -15.19 34.28 24.27
C GLY A 218 -16.31 35.31 24.43
N ASN A 219 -16.09 36.53 23.92
CA ASN A 219 -17.08 37.62 23.93
C ASN A 219 -18.17 37.44 22.86
N THR A 220 -19.23 38.23 23.00
CA THR A 220 -20.47 38.22 22.20
C THR A 220 -20.29 38.84 20.80
N SER A 221 -19.37 38.33 19.99
CA SER A 221 -19.32 38.66 18.56
C SER A 221 -19.46 37.39 17.71
N GLY A 222 -20.25 37.46 16.64
CA GLY A 222 -20.71 36.29 15.86
C GLY A 222 -19.62 35.43 15.19
N ASN A 223 -18.34 35.78 15.34
CA ASN A 223 -17.20 35.01 14.84
C ASN A 223 -16.42 34.29 15.97
N ARG A 224 -16.90 34.34 17.22
CA ARG A 224 -16.30 33.67 18.38
C ARG A 224 -17.24 32.63 18.98
N ARG A 225 -16.65 31.63 19.64
CA ARG A 225 -17.36 30.48 20.22
C ARG A 225 -18.44 30.95 21.20
N THR A 226 -19.67 30.47 21.02
CA THR A 226 -20.83 30.82 21.86
C THR A 226 -20.86 30.09 23.19
N ALA A 227 -20.14 28.97 23.32
CA ALA A 227 -20.00 28.20 24.55
C ALA A 227 -18.55 27.72 24.73
N ASN A 228 -18.18 27.49 25.99
CA ASN A 228 -16.98 26.72 26.31
C ASN A 228 -17.38 25.25 26.50
N ILE A 229 -16.67 24.35 25.84
CA ILE A 229 -16.88 22.91 25.95
C ILE A 229 -15.55 22.33 26.38
N MET A 230 -15.54 21.64 27.53
CA MET A 230 -14.38 20.95 28.06
C MET A 230 -14.66 19.45 28.08
N SER A 231 -13.68 18.64 27.67
CA SER A 231 -13.78 17.19 27.82
C SER A 231 -13.53 16.81 29.29
N ILE A 232 -14.31 15.86 29.80
CA ILE A 232 -14.11 15.30 31.15
C ILE A 232 -12.95 14.29 31.14
N GLY A 233 -12.73 13.61 30.01
CA GLY A 233 -11.63 12.67 29.78
C GLY A 233 -11.02 12.80 28.39
N TYR A 234 -10.37 11.74 27.92
CA TYR A 234 -9.90 11.65 26.54
C TYR A 234 -11.10 11.51 25.60
N SER A 235 -11.14 12.34 24.57
CA SER A 235 -12.22 12.34 23.58
C SER A 235 -11.61 12.56 22.20
N ASP A 236 -11.82 11.61 21.31
CA ASP A 236 -11.43 11.73 19.90
C ASP A 236 -12.56 12.46 19.16
N LEU A 237 -12.26 13.64 18.64
CA LEU A 237 -13.23 14.53 18.01
C LEU A 237 -12.98 14.58 16.50
N PHE A 238 -14.04 14.46 15.72
CA PHE A 238 -14.00 14.79 14.29
C PHE A 238 -14.24 16.29 14.13
N CYS A 239 -13.28 16.98 13.52
CA CYS A 239 -13.39 18.40 13.21
C CYS A 239 -13.84 18.55 11.77
N LEU A 240 -14.96 19.25 11.55
CA LEU A 240 -15.41 19.67 10.22
C LEU A 240 -15.07 21.16 10.05
N SER A 241 -14.38 21.50 8.96
CA SER A 241 -14.08 22.90 8.64
C SER A 241 -15.35 23.61 8.16
N LYS A 242 -15.37 24.94 8.26
CA LYS A 242 -16.52 25.74 7.82
C LYS A 242 -16.64 25.69 6.29
N GLU A 243 -15.50 25.65 5.62
CA GLU A 243 -15.36 25.59 4.17
C GLU A 243 -15.94 24.28 3.64
N ASP A 244 -15.52 23.13 4.20
CA ASP A 244 -16.03 21.81 3.80
C ASP A 244 -17.53 21.69 4.08
N LEU A 245 -18.00 22.24 5.22
CA LEU A 245 -19.42 22.26 5.53
C LEU A 245 -20.21 23.10 4.51
N ALA A 246 -19.70 24.27 4.12
CA ALA A 246 -20.36 25.14 3.16
C ALA A 246 -20.45 24.50 1.76
N GLU A 247 -19.42 23.77 1.35
CA GLU A 247 -19.41 23.00 0.11
C GLU A 247 -20.48 21.90 0.12
N VAL A 248 -20.52 21.07 1.16
CA VAL A 248 -21.53 20.00 1.30
C VAL A 248 -22.94 20.59 1.36
N LEU A 249 -23.13 21.71 2.06
CA LEU A 249 -24.43 22.37 2.15
C LEU A 249 -24.87 23.07 0.86
N ALA A 250 -23.95 23.30 -0.09
CA ALA A 250 -24.30 23.76 -1.43
C ALA A 250 -24.92 22.63 -2.28
N GLU A 251 -24.47 21.39 -2.09
CA GLU A 251 -25.03 20.21 -2.76
C GLU A 251 -26.38 19.77 -2.16
N PHE A 252 -26.57 19.95 -0.85
CA PHE A 252 -27.77 19.52 -0.12
C PHE A 252 -28.55 20.69 0.50
N PRO A 253 -29.33 21.45 -0.29
CA PRO A 253 -30.04 22.64 0.19
C PRO A 253 -31.12 22.33 1.24
N SER A 254 -31.74 21.14 1.20
CA SER A 254 -32.70 20.71 2.21
C SER A 254 -32.05 20.51 3.60
N ALA A 255 -30.84 19.95 3.64
CA ALA A 255 -30.07 19.79 4.87
C ALA A 255 -29.60 21.14 5.41
N ARG A 256 -29.21 22.07 4.52
CA ARG A 256 -28.86 23.45 4.89
C ARG A 256 -29.99 24.16 5.62
N ALA A 257 -31.21 24.12 5.06
CA ALA A 257 -32.37 24.75 5.69
C ALA A 257 -32.67 24.18 7.09
N MET A 258 -32.55 22.86 7.25
CA MET A 258 -32.75 22.20 8.54
C MET A 258 -31.66 22.59 9.57
N MET A 259 -30.40 22.66 9.14
CA MET A 259 -29.29 23.07 9.99
C MET A 259 -29.38 24.53 10.41
N GLU A 260 -29.74 25.43 9.49
CA GLU A 260 -29.95 26.85 9.78
C GLU A 260 -31.11 27.06 10.76
N ALA A 261 -32.23 26.35 10.57
CA ALA A 261 -33.36 26.37 11.51
C ALA A 261 -32.94 25.91 12.91
N LYS A 262 -32.17 24.82 13.01
CA LYS A 262 -31.68 24.32 14.30
C LYS A 262 -30.65 25.26 14.94
N GLY A 263 -29.79 25.86 14.13
CA GLY A 263 -28.82 26.86 14.57
C GLY A 263 -29.50 28.09 15.18
N ARG A 264 -30.56 28.60 14.52
CA ARG A 264 -31.39 29.70 15.05
C ARG A 264 -32.04 29.34 16.38
N GLU A 265 -32.64 28.16 16.49
CA GLU A 265 -33.26 27.69 17.75
C GLU A 265 -32.25 27.69 18.91
N LEU A 266 -31.03 27.19 18.68
CA LEU A 266 -29.98 27.16 19.70
C LEU A 266 -29.51 28.56 20.12
N LEU A 267 -29.32 29.47 19.16
CA LEU A 267 -28.90 30.85 19.45
C LEU A 267 -29.98 31.62 20.23
N LEU A 268 -31.26 31.41 19.92
CA LEU A 268 -32.39 31.95 20.67
C LEU A 268 -32.42 31.41 22.10
N ARG A 269 -32.28 30.10 22.29
CA ARG A 269 -32.24 29.48 23.62
C ARG A 269 -31.09 29.99 24.48
N MET A 270 -29.97 30.33 23.86
CA MET A 270 -28.80 30.91 24.53
C MET A 270 -28.89 32.43 24.74
N GLY A 271 -29.96 33.09 24.27
CA GLY A 271 -30.13 34.55 24.36
C GLY A 271 -29.06 35.32 23.57
N LYS A 272 -28.47 34.71 22.53
CA LYS A 272 -27.37 35.29 21.74
C LYS A 272 -27.80 35.81 20.36
N LEU A 273 -29.08 35.71 20.03
CA LEU A 273 -29.65 36.20 18.78
C LEU A 273 -30.56 37.40 19.07
N ASP A 274 -30.27 38.53 18.45
CA ASP A 274 -31.17 39.69 18.44
C ASP A 274 -32.07 39.60 17.21
N VAL A 275 -33.35 39.29 17.45
CA VAL A 275 -34.37 39.11 16.41
C VAL A 275 -34.58 40.41 15.61
N HIS A 276 -34.37 41.58 16.22
CA HIS A 276 -34.50 42.86 15.54
C HIS A 276 -33.32 43.16 14.62
N ALA A 277 -32.11 42.78 15.03
CA ALA A 277 -30.92 42.91 14.19
C ALA A 277 -30.96 41.98 12.97
N GLU A 278 -31.50 40.76 13.12
CA GLU A 278 -31.69 39.84 11.98
C GLU A 278 -32.76 40.35 11.02
N ALA A 279 -33.90 40.86 11.51
CA ALA A 279 -34.92 41.47 10.67
C ALA A 279 -34.39 42.69 9.90
N ALA A 280 -33.56 43.52 10.55
CA ALA A 280 -32.90 44.64 9.89
C ALA A 280 -31.87 44.20 8.83
N ALA A 281 -31.11 43.15 9.10
CA ALA A 281 -30.15 42.59 8.14
C ALA A 281 -30.84 41.91 6.95
N ALA A 282 -31.96 41.22 7.19
CA ALA A 282 -32.77 40.61 6.13
C ALA A 282 -33.41 41.67 5.24
N ALA A 283 -33.99 42.73 5.82
CA ALA A 283 -34.52 43.86 5.05
C ALA A 283 -33.43 44.57 4.22
N ALA A 284 -32.22 44.72 4.77
CA ALA A 284 -31.08 45.28 4.04
C ALA A 284 -30.58 44.37 2.90
N ALA A 285 -30.66 43.04 3.07
CA ALA A 285 -30.31 42.07 2.02
C ALA A 285 -31.35 42.07 0.89
N GLU A 286 -32.64 42.09 1.20
CA GLU A 286 -33.70 42.24 0.20
C GLU A 286 -33.57 43.56 -0.57
N GLU A 287 -33.23 44.66 0.12
CA GLU A 287 -32.95 45.94 -0.55
C GLU A 287 -31.72 45.85 -1.48
N ALA A 288 -30.67 45.13 -1.08
CA ALA A 288 -29.49 44.91 -1.89
C ALA A 288 -29.80 44.07 -3.14
N GLU A 289 -30.60 43.01 -3.03
CA GLU A 289 -31.05 42.19 -4.16
C GLU A 289 -31.91 43.00 -5.14
N CYS A 290 -32.81 43.84 -4.62
CA CYS A 290 -33.61 44.75 -5.45
C CYS A 290 -32.71 45.75 -6.19
N ARG A 291 -31.67 46.28 -5.53
CA ARG A 291 -30.68 47.16 -6.18
C ARG A 291 -29.86 46.43 -7.25
N THR A 292 -29.47 45.17 -7.03
CA THR A 292 -28.73 44.41 -8.05
C THR A 292 -29.61 44.13 -9.27
N GLN A 293 -30.88 43.75 -9.07
CA GLN A 293 -31.83 43.56 -10.17
C GLN A 293 -32.10 44.88 -10.93
N ALA A 294 -32.19 46.01 -10.23
CA ALA A 294 -32.32 47.32 -10.85
C ALA A 294 -31.09 47.71 -11.69
N LEU A 295 -29.89 47.35 -11.23
CA LEU A 295 -28.65 47.56 -12.00
C LEU A 295 -28.57 46.66 -13.23
N GLU A 296 -28.99 45.39 -13.12
CA GLU A 296 -29.05 44.46 -14.25
C GLU A 296 -30.00 44.97 -15.34
N THR A 297 -31.22 45.37 -14.97
CA THR A 297 -32.19 45.93 -15.94
C THR A 297 -31.71 47.25 -16.56
N ALA A 298 -31.00 48.10 -15.81
CA ALA A 298 -30.39 49.31 -16.34
C ALA A 298 -29.25 49.00 -17.33
N LEU A 299 -28.45 47.97 -17.05
CA LEU A 299 -27.37 47.50 -17.93
C LEU A 299 -27.95 46.96 -19.24
N GLU A 300 -29.00 46.15 -19.20
CA GLU A 300 -29.74 45.68 -20.38
C GLU A 300 -30.30 46.87 -21.20
N GLY A 301 -30.83 47.89 -20.51
CA GLY A 301 -31.28 49.14 -21.12
C GLY A 301 -30.16 49.92 -21.82
N LEU A 302 -28.95 49.95 -21.25
CA LEU A 302 -27.79 50.59 -21.88
C LEU A 302 -27.29 49.78 -23.08
N GLN A 303 -27.22 48.45 -22.97
CA GLN A 303 -26.82 47.57 -24.07
C GLN A 303 -27.77 47.72 -25.28
N THR A 304 -29.08 47.77 -25.04
CA THR A 304 -30.06 47.98 -26.13
C THR A 304 -29.93 49.36 -26.78
N ARG A 305 -29.64 50.42 -26.01
CA ARG A 305 -29.38 51.78 -26.55
C ARG A 305 -28.07 51.83 -27.34
N ALA A 306 -27.01 51.21 -26.85
CA ALA A 306 -25.73 51.13 -27.54
C ALA A 306 -25.86 50.40 -28.88
N ALA A 307 -26.57 49.26 -28.91
CA ALA A 307 -26.87 48.53 -30.14
C ALA A 307 -27.64 49.40 -31.15
N ARG A 308 -28.60 50.20 -30.67
CA ARG A 308 -29.38 51.11 -31.53
C ARG A 308 -28.53 52.26 -32.08
N LEU A 309 -27.64 52.84 -31.28
CA LEU A 309 -26.72 53.90 -31.73
C LEU A 309 -25.69 53.37 -32.73
N LEU A 310 -25.14 52.17 -32.50
CA LEU A 310 -24.24 51.52 -33.46
C LEU A 310 -24.95 51.30 -34.80
N ALA A 311 -26.19 50.78 -34.79
CA ALA A 311 -26.98 50.63 -36.00
C ALA A 311 -27.27 51.97 -36.72
N GLN A 312 -27.50 53.06 -35.97
CA GLN A 312 -27.68 54.40 -36.56
C GLN A 312 -26.38 54.95 -37.16
N LEU A 313 -25.25 54.76 -36.49
CA LEU A 313 -23.94 55.15 -37.00
C LEU A 313 -23.59 54.38 -38.28
N GLU A 314 -23.79 53.07 -38.30
CA GLU A 314 -23.61 52.26 -39.51
C GLU A 314 -24.53 52.71 -40.65
N SER A 315 -25.81 52.98 -40.38
CA SER A 315 -26.75 53.49 -41.39
C SER A 315 -26.36 54.86 -41.93
N SER A 316 -25.90 55.76 -41.05
CA SER A 316 -25.46 57.10 -41.44
C SER A 316 -24.15 57.08 -42.23
N ALA A 317 -23.17 56.26 -41.81
CA ALA A 317 -21.92 56.02 -42.52
C ALA A 317 -22.18 55.43 -43.91
N PHE A 318 -23.09 54.47 -44.00
CA PHE A 318 -23.53 53.89 -45.28
C PHE A 318 -24.18 54.95 -46.19
N LYS A 319 -25.09 55.80 -45.67
CA LYS A 319 -25.70 56.90 -46.45
C LYS A 319 -24.67 57.95 -46.89
N LEU A 320 -23.68 58.25 -46.06
CA LEU A 320 -22.60 59.18 -46.40
C LEU A 320 -21.71 58.60 -47.51
N ALA A 321 -21.34 57.32 -47.43
CA ALA A 321 -20.58 56.65 -48.49
C ALA A 321 -21.30 56.72 -49.85
N LEU A 322 -22.60 56.44 -49.87
CA LEU A 322 -23.44 56.53 -51.08
C LEU A 322 -23.57 57.96 -51.63
N ARG A 323 -23.56 58.98 -50.74
CA ARG A 323 -23.53 60.40 -51.14
C ARG A 323 -22.18 60.81 -51.72
N VAL A 324 -21.08 60.37 -51.14
CA VAL A 324 -19.72 60.60 -51.64
C VAL A 324 -19.58 59.98 -53.03
N GLU A 325 -19.96 58.72 -53.20
CA GLU A 325 -19.93 58.03 -54.50
C GLU A 325 -20.78 58.76 -55.57
N ARG A 326 -21.98 59.23 -55.20
CA ARG A 326 -22.83 60.02 -56.10
C ARG A 326 -22.21 61.37 -56.48
N LEU A 327 -21.53 62.04 -55.54
CA LEU A 327 -20.82 63.30 -55.80
C LEU A 327 -19.59 63.08 -56.69
N GLU A 328 -18.84 62.00 -56.46
CA GLU A 328 -17.72 61.58 -57.31
C GLU A 328 -18.19 61.28 -58.73
N CYS A 329 -19.32 60.59 -58.90
CA CYS A 329 -19.89 60.31 -60.20
C CYS A 329 -20.28 61.61 -60.95
N ARG A 330 -20.88 62.59 -60.25
CA ARG A 330 -21.17 63.92 -60.83
C ARG A 330 -19.91 64.72 -61.16
N LEU A 331 -18.88 64.66 -60.32
CA LEU A 331 -17.60 65.32 -60.58
C LEU A 331 -16.90 64.70 -61.80
N ARG A 332 -16.91 63.37 -61.93
CA ARG A 332 -16.43 62.66 -63.12
C ARG A 332 -17.22 63.07 -64.37
N GLN A 333 -18.55 63.18 -64.29
CA GLN A 333 -19.38 63.70 -65.39
C GLN A 333 -19.05 65.15 -65.75
N ARG A 334 -18.77 66.01 -64.77
CA ARG A 334 -18.32 67.39 -65.00
C ARG A 334 -16.91 67.47 -65.58
N GLN A 335 -16.00 66.59 -65.18
CA GLN A 335 -14.65 66.50 -65.76
C GLN A 335 -14.71 65.98 -67.21
N SER A 336 -15.61 65.05 -67.52
CA SER A 336 -15.85 64.62 -68.91
C SER A 336 -16.58 65.68 -69.75
N ALA A 337 -17.41 66.55 -69.14
CA ALA A 337 -18.10 67.64 -69.83
C ALA A 337 -17.29 68.96 -69.90
N GLY A 338 -16.26 69.12 -69.05
CA GLY A 338 -15.40 70.30 -68.98
C GLY A 338 -14.04 70.14 -69.68
N GLY A 339 -13.77 68.97 -70.28
CA GLY A 339 -12.56 68.69 -71.05
C GLY A 339 -12.62 69.06 -72.54
N SER A 340 -13.66 69.76 -72.99
CA SER A 340 -13.76 70.27 -74.37
C SER A 340 -13.87 71.79 -74.37
N GLY A 341 -12.73 72.45 -74.29
CA GLY A 341 -12.51 73.83 -74.70
C GLY A 341 -11.04 73.96 -75.11
N PRO A 342 -10.74 74.34 -76.36
CA PRO A 342 -10.01 73.44 -77.25
C PRO A 342 -8.56 73.88 -77.48
N ALA A 343 -7.63 72.93 -77.42
CA ALA A 343 -6.42 72.85 -78.24
C ALA A 343 -5.66 71.57 -77.88
#